data_AF-A0A7C2TCY4-F1
#
_entry.id   AF-A0A7C2TCY4-F1
#
_cell.length_a   1.000
_cell.length_b   1.000
_cell.length_c   1.000
_cell.angle_alpha   90.00
_cell.angle_beta   90.00
_cell.angle_gamma   90.00
#
_symmetry.space_group_name_H-M   'P 1'
#
loop_
_entity.id
_entity.type
_entity.pdbx_description
1 polymer ?
#
loop_
_entity_poly.entity_id
_entity_poly.type
_entity_poly.pdbx_seq_one_letter_code
_entity_poly.pdbx_strand_id
1 'polypeptide(L)'
;MELGYSIIKERDHFVYQKGEKKIKIPSNLTIKEFPILSINEAVTEYFGIVFEQPIYIGEDHEVKIYVKLPLDIGIYVSDGSNYKLIDVIEIYAKKYALYGTIGEGVIYRYWKTNAFPEQPIVSGNEAITVIEIINKAGSIGSVS
;
A
#
# COMPACT_ATOMS: atom_id res chain seq x y z
N MET A 1 -3.04 -18.54 -6.04
CA MET A 1 -3.59 -18.23 -4.70
C MET A 1 -5.05 -17.90 -4.92
N GLU A 2 -5.96 -18.70 -4.35
CA GLU A 2 -7.40 -18.41 -4.45
C GLU A 2 -7.70 -17.31 -3.42
N LEU A 3 -8.15 -16.15 -3.87
CA LEU A 3 -8.28 -14.93 -3.03
C LEU A 3 -9.47 -14.98 -2.06
N GLY A 4 -10.20 -16.10 -2.00
CA GLY A 4 -11.23 -16.38 -1.00
C GLY A 4 -12.50 -15.54 -1.12
N TYR A 5 -12.72 -14.88 -2.26
CA TYR A 5 -13.97 -14.17 -2.57
C TYR A 5 -14.56 -14.63 -3.91
N SER A 6 -15.86 -14.39 -4.08
CA SER A 6 -16.56 -14.63 -5.34
C SER A 6 -17.42 -13.43 -5.72
N ILE A 7 -17.58 -13.23 -7.03
CA ILE A 7 -18.50 -12.27 -7.62
C ILE A 7 -19.43 -13.06 -8.53
N ILE A 8 -20.69 -13.15 -8.14
CA ILE A 8 -21.72 -13.90 -8.88
C ILE A 8 -22.70 -12.91 -9.47
N LYS A 9 -22.93 -12.99 -10.79
CA LYS A 9 -23.98 -12.21 -11.46
C LYS A 9 -25.31 -12.96 -11.36
N GLU A 10 -26.28 -12.37 -10.68
CA GLU A 10 -27.68 -12.80 -10.68
C GLU A 10 -28.49 -11.96 -11.69
N ARG A 11 -29.81 -12.22 -11.81
CA ARG A 11 -30.66 -11.62 -12.87
C ARG A 11 -30.71 -10.09 -12.81
N ASP A 12 -30.77 -9.53 -11.60
CA ASP A 12 -31.00 -8.10 -11.34
C ASP A 12 -29.88 -7.44 -10.50
N HIS A 13 -28.93 -8.23 -9.98
CA HIS A 13 -27.84 -7.75 -9.14
C HIS A 13 -26.61 -8.65 -9.24
N PHE A 14 -25.47 -8.12 -8.79
CA PHE A 14 -24.27 -8.87 -8.48
C PHE A 14 -24.23 -9.19 -6.99
N VAL A 15 -23.64 -10.32 -6.64
CA VAL A 15 -23.38 -10.73 -5.26
C VAL A 15 -21.89 -10.86 -5.08
N TYR A 16 -21.32 -9.97 -4.27
CA TYR A 16 -19.96 -10.11 -3.74
C TYR A 16 -20.01 -10.90 -2.44
N GLN A 17 -19.16 -11.91 -2.29
CA GLN A 17 -19.07 -12.71 -1.07
C GLN A 17 -17.62 -13.01 -0.69
N LYS A 18 -17.27 -12.79 0.58
CA LYS A 18 -15.98 -13.14 1.19
C LYS A 18 -16.21 -13.59 2.63
N GLY A 19 -16.03 -14.88 2.91
CA GLY A 19 -16.43 -15.46 4.20
C GLY A 19 -17.92 -15.20 4.50
N GLU A 20 -18.21 -14.60 5.65
CA GLU A 20 -19.57 -14.21 6.06
C GLU A 20 -20.03 -12.87 5.45
N LYS A 21 -19.10 -12.07 4.91
CA LYS A 21 -19.43 -10.79 4.28
C LYS A 21 -20.10 -11.05 2.94
N LYS A 22 -21.35 -10.62 2.80
CA LYS A 22 -22.13 -10.70 1.56
C LYS A 22 -22.73 -9.34 1.21
N ILE A 23 -22.46 -8.85 0.01
CA ILE A 23 -22.92 -7.55 -0.48
C ILE A 23 -23.68 -7.76 -1.79
N LYS A 24 -24.95 -7.33 -1.82
CA LYS A 24 -25.76 -7.28 -3.04
C LYS A 24 -25.58 -5.91 -3.71
N ILE A 25 -25.22 -5.93 -4.99
CA ILE A 25 -24.86 -4.74 -5.77
C ILE A 25 -25.80 -4.67 -6.98
N PRO A 26 -26.64 -3.63 -7.09
CA PRO A 26 -27.57 -3.48 -8.20
C PRO A 26 -26.89 -3.62 -9.59
N SER A 27 -27.60 -4.19 -10.56
CA SER A 27 -27.06 -4.46 -11.91
C SER A 27 -26.69 -3.21 -12.71
N ASN A 28 -27.17 -2.04 -12.34
CA ASN A 28 -26.76 -0.76 -12.92
C ASN A 28 -25.39 -0.27 -12.41
N LEU A 29 -24.78 -0.97 -11.45
CA LEU A 29 -23.44 -0.72 -10.97
C LEU A 29 -22.49 -1.85 -11.39
N THR A 30 -21.20 -1.55 -11.40
CA THR A 30 -20.12 -2.50 -11.72
C THR A 30 -19.24 -2.75 -10.51
N ILE A 31 -18.66 -3.95 -10.43
CA ILE A 31 -17.63 -4.29 -9.45
C ILE A 31 -16.28 -4.22 -10.16
N LYS A 32 -15.30 -3.54 -9.56
CA LYS A 32 -13.93 -3.44 -10.08
C LYS A 32 -12.91 -3.77 -9.01
N GLU A 33 -11.80 -4.31 -9.45
CA GLU A 33 -10.64 -4.63 -8.62
C GLU A 33 -9.53 -3.66 -9.00
N PHE A 34 -8.98 -2.97 -8.01
CA PHE A 34 -7.84 -2.07 -8.21
C PHE A 34 -6.74 -2.34 -7.19
N PRO A 35 -5.46 -2.26 -7.59
CA PRO A 35 -4.36 -2.32 -6.65
C PRO A 35 -4.40 -1.11 -5.71
N ILE A 36 -4.18 -1.34 -4.42
CA ILE A 36 -4.17 -0.29 -3.41
C ILE A 36 -3.00 -0.48 -2.44
N LEU A 37 -2.41 0.62 -1.98
CA LEU A 37 -1.40 0.57 -0.91
C LEU A 37 -2.02 0.23 0.47
N SER A 38 -3.35 0.37 0.59
CA SER A 38 -4.15 -0.09 1.74
C SER A 38 -3.66 0.53 3.06
N ILE A 39 -3.61 1.86 3.03
CA ILE A 39 -3.42 2.73 4.20
C ILE A 39 -4.78 2.90 4.90
N ASN A 40 -4.77 3.05 6.22
CA ASN A 40 -5.96 3.47 6.96
C ASN A 40 -5.91 4.99 7.16
N GLU A 41 -6.52 5.73 6.24
CA GLU A 41 -6.54 7.20 6.25
C GLU A 41 -7.20 7.79 7.49
N ALA A 42 -8.05 7.03 8.20
CA ALA A 42 -8.62 7.46 9.49
C ALA A 42 -7.59 7.46 10.64
N VAL A 43 -6.45 6.78 10.45
CA VAL A 43 -5.33 6.77 11.40
C VAL A 43 -4.25 7.76 10.95
N THR A 44 -3.80 7.64 9.71
CA THR A 44 -2.82 8.55 9.09
C THR A 44 -2.82 8.37 7.58
N GLU A 45 -2.40 9.41 6.86
CA GLU A 45 -2.08 9.33 5.43
C GLU A 45 -0.64 8.84 5.16
N TYR A 46 0.19 8.69 6.20
CA TYR A 46 1.58 8.29 6.05
C TYR A 46 1.74 6.78 5.86
N PHE A 47 2.68 6.43 4.98
CA PHE A 47 3.14 5.07 4.77
C PHE A 47 4.65 4.99 4.97
N GLY A 48 5.09 4.10 5.83
CA GLY A 48 6.49 3.91 6.17
C GLY A 48 7.20 2.99 5.19
N ILE A 49 8.31 3.46 4.65
CA ILE A 49 9.24 2.62 3.89
C ILE A 49 10.46 2.39 4.76
N VAL A 50 10.69 1.14 5.14
CA VAL A 50 11.81 0.73 5.99
C VAL A 50 12.78 -0.08 5.15
N PHE A 51 14.03 0.36 5.07
CA PHE A 51 15.03 -0.38 4.30
C PHE A 51 15.53 -1.60 5.06
N GLU A 52 15.67 -2.72 4.34
CA GLU A 52 16.31 -3.95 4.86
C GLU A 52 17.77 -3.71 5.22
N GLN A 53 18.48 -2.94 4.39
CA GLN A 53 19.88 -2.56 4.56
C GLN A 53 19.99 -1.04 4.69
N PRO A 54 20.92 -0.53 5.51
CA PRO A 54 21.19 0.90 5.60
C PRO A 54 21.68 1.44 4.25
N ILE A 55 21.32 2.68 3.96
CA ILE A 55 21.80 3.43 2.79
C ILE A 55 22.78 4.48 3.29
N TYR A 56 24.00 4.44 2.79
CA TYR A 56 25.05 5.40 3.12
C TYR A 56 25.14 6.45 2.01
N ILE A 57 25.10 7.72 2.38
CA ILE A 57 25.14 8.85 1.46
C ILE A 57 26.21 9.81 1.95
N GLY A 58 27.14 10.19 1.06
CA GLY A 58 28.18 11.18 1.38
C GLY A 58 27.59 12.56 1.69
N GLU A 59 28.42 13.44 2.25
CA GLU A 59 28.11 14.87 2.44
C GLU A 59 27.80 15.53 1.09
N ASP A 60 26.73 16.31 1.02
CA ASP A 60 26.28 17.01 -0.19
C ASP A 60 26.01 16.09 -1.40
N HIS A 61 25.74 14.81 -1.16
CA HIS A 61 25.38 13.85 -2.21
C HIS A 61 23.88 13.55 -2.19
N GLU A 62 23.38 13.17 -3.37
CA GLU A 62 22.04 12.62 -3.56
C GLU A 62 22.12 11.20 -4.12
N VAL A 63 21.11 10.39 -3.81
CA VAL A 63 20.94 9.06 -4.39
C VAL A 63 19.49 8.84 -4.78
N LYS A 64 19.30 8.21 -5.95
CA LYS A 64 18.00 7.73 -6.42
C LYS A 64 17.99 6.21 -6.31
N ILE A 65 16.97 5.69 -5.65
CA ILE A 65 16.78 4.26 -5.45
C ILE A 65 15.37 3.86 -5.87
N TYR A 66 15.23 2.63 -6.32
CA TYR A 66 13.94 2.00 -6.54
C TYR A 66 13.59 1.14 -5.34
N VAL A 67 12.31 1.13 -4.96
CA VAL A 67 11.80 0.26 -3.91
C VAL A 67 10.50 -0.41 -4.34
N LYS A 68 10.20 -1.55 -3.71
CA LYS A 68 8.97 -2.31 -3.94
C LYS A 68 7.96 -1.98 -2.85
N LEU A 69 6.74 -1.65 -3.25
CA LEU A 69 5.61 -1.38 -2.36
C LEU A 69 4.60 -2.52 -2.41
N PRO A 70 4.01 -2.92 -1.27
CA PRO A 70 3.02 -3.98 -1.22
C PRO A 70 1.67 -3.42 -1.68
N LEU A 71 1.05 -4.07 -2.65
CA LEU A 71 -0.31 -3.75 -3.08
C LEU A 71 -1.28 -4.82 -2.59
N ASP A 72 -2.30 -4.38 -1.87
CA ASP A 72 -3.51 -5.16 -1.63
C ASP A 72 -4.48 -4.93 -2.81
N ILE A 73 -5.61 -5.64 -2.84
CA ILE A 73 -6.64 -5.44 -3.86
C ILE A 73 -7.86 -4.78 -3.22
N GLY A 74 -8.21 -3.58 -3.68
CA GLY A 74 -9.46 -2.92 -3.32
C GLY A 74 -10.59 -3.41 -4.22
N ILE A 75 -11.71 -3.80 -3.61
CA ILE A 75 -12.95 -4.14 -4.30
C ILE A 75 -13.83 -2.89 -4.28
N TYR A 76 -14.10 -2.36 -5.46
CA TYR A 76 -14.87 -1.13 -5.65
C TYR A 76 -16.20 -1.42 -6.34
N VAL A 77 -17.22 -0.67 -5.95
CA VAL A 77 -18.46 -0.53 -6.72
C VAL A 77 -18.43 0.81 -7.46
N SER A 78 -18.86 0.82 -8.71
CA SER A 78 -18.84 2.01 -9.56
C SER A 78 -20.08 2.16 -10.43
N ASP A 79 -20.54 3.41 -10.57
CA ASP A 79 -21.57 3.84 -11.54
C ASP A 79 -20.96 4.26 -12.90
N GLY A 80 -19.65 4.09 -13.09
CA GLY A 80 -18.88 4.54 -14.25
C GLY A 80 -18.11 5.84 -14.02
N SER A 81 -18.56 6.69 -13.11
CA SER A 81 -17.93 7.99 -12.79
C SER A 81 -17.36 8.02 -11.38
N ASN A 82 -18.07 7.43 -10.43
CA ASN A 82 -17.72 7.37 -9.02
C ASN A 82 -17.25 5.96 -8.65
N TYR A 83 -16.37 5.89 -7.67
CA TYR A 83 -15.84 4.65 -7.14
C TYR A 83 -16.00 4.63 -5.62
N LYS A 84 -16.59 3.56 -5.10
CA LYS A 84 -16.73 3.35 -3.65
C LYS A 84 -16.07 2.04 -3.26
N LEU A 85 -15.07 2.12 -2.39
CA LEU A 85 -14.42 0.94 -1.81
C LEU A 85 -15.43 0.21 -0.91
N ILE A 86 -15.63 -1.08 -1.16
CA ILE A 86 -16.56 -1.94 -0.39
C ILE A 86 -15.84 -3.05 0.36
N ASP A 87 -14.67 -3.48 -0.10
CA ASP A 87 -13.82 -4.42 0.60
C ASP A 87 -12.35 -4.29 0.22
N VAL A 88 -11.47 -4.86 1.05
CA VAL A 88 -10.04 -4.99 0.76
C VAL A 88 -9.65 -6.46 0.88
N ILE A 89 -8.96 -6.97 -0.14
CA ILE A 89 -8.30 -8.27 -0.12
C ILE A 89 -6.85 -8.03 0.27
N GLU A 90 -6.52 -8.40 1.50
CA GLU A 90 -5.17 -8.27 2.04
C GLU A 90 -4.30 -9.36 1.42
N ILE A 91 -3.29 -8.94 0.67
CA ILE A 91 -2.27 -9.82 0.09
C ILE A 91 -1.09 -9.91 1.05
N TYR A 92 -0.79 -8.79 1.73
CA TYR A 92 0.34 -8.68 2.64
C TYR A 92 -0.14 -8.36 4.06
N ALA A 93 0.49 -8.98 5.06
CA ALA A 93 0.22 -8.67 6.45
C ALA A 93 0.58 -7.20 6.75
N LYS A 94 -0.34 -6.48 7.39
CA LYS A 94 -0.16 -5.08 7.76
C LYS A 94 0.61 -4.97 9.07
N LYS A 95 1.74 -4.26 9.03
CA LYS A 95 2.55 -3.94 10.21
C LYS A 95 2.51 -2.45 10.47
N TYR A 96 2.48 -2.06 11.74
CA TYR A 96 2.37 -0.67 12.17
C TYR A 96 3.52 -0.29 13.09
N ALA A 97 3.95 0.97 13.02
CA ALA A 97 4.95 1.55 13.89
C ALA A 97 4.44 2.90 14.42
N LEU A 98 5.01 3.34 15.55
CA LEU A 98 4.80 4.66 16.13
C LEU A 98 6.05 5.51 15.84
N TYR A 99 5.87 6.65 15.20
CA TYR A 99 6.91 7.67 15.04
C TYR A 99 6.67 8.81 16.02
N GLY A 100 7.60 9.02 16.96
CA GLY A 100 7.46 10.00 18.03
C GLY A 100 7.11 9.38 19.38
N THR A 101 6.64 10.21 20.31
CA THR A 101 6.28 9.78 21.67
C THR A 101 4.89 9.12 21.69
N ILE A 102 4.56 8.43 22.78
CA ILE A 102 3.24 7.79 22.95
C ILE A 102 2.09 8.82 22.91
N GLY A 103 2.33 10.06 23.36
CA GLY A 103 1.30 11.09 23.46
C GLY A 103 1.08 11.93 22.19
N GLU A 104 2.12 12.11 21.36
CA GLU A 104 2.10 13.04 20.22
C GLU A 104 2.59 12.39 18.91
N GLY A 105 2.96 11.11 18.95
CA GLY A 105 3.47 10.39 17.81
C GLY A 105 2.39 10.01 16.80
N VAL A 106 2.84 9.60 15.62
CA VAL A 106 1.97 9.14 14.53
C VAL A 106 2.09 7.64 14.37
N ILE A 107 0.97 6.93 14.40
CA ILE A 107 0.91 5.50 14.06
C ILE A 107 0.73 5.38 12.55
N TYR A 108 1.59 4.62 11.88
CA TYR A 108 1.55 4.43 10.44
C TYR A 108 1.79 2.98 10.05
N ARG A 109 1.19 2.55 8.94
CA ARG A 109 1.53 1.27 8.30
C ARG A 109 2.92 1.38 7.71
N TYR A 110 3.76 0.38 7.90
CA TYR A 110 5.07 0.33 7.26
C TYR A 110 5.29 -0.96 6.46
N TRP A 111 6.22 -0.87 5.51
CA TRP A 111 6.70 -1.99 4.73
C TRP A 111 8.22 -2.03 4.73
N LYS A 112 8.77 -3.23 4.94
CA LYS A 112 10.22 -3.46 4.87
C LYS A 112 10.58 -3.92 3.46
N THR A 113 11.52 -3.23 2.81
CA THR A 113 11.92 -3.49 1.41
C THR A 113 13.42 -3.29 1.23
N ASN A 114 13.98 -3.96 0.23
CA ASN A 114 15.31 -3.61 -0.27
C ASN A 114 15.26 -2.31 -1.08
N ALA A 115 16.40 -1.62 -1.12
CA ALA A 115 16.68 -0.51 -2.01
C ALA A 115 17.48 -1.02 -3.20
N PHE A 116 17.02 -0.72 -4.41
CA PHE A 116 17.65 -1.18 -5.65
C PHE A 116 18.25 0.03 -6.39
N PRO A 117 19.51 -0.05 -6.86
CA PRO A 117 20.12 1.03 -7.66
C PRO A 117 19.50 1.14 -9.06
N GLU A 118 18.95 0.04 -9.57
CA GLU A 118 18.27 -0.06 -10.85
C GLU A 118 16.83 -0.57 -10.65
N GLN A 119 15.95 -0.27 -11.60
CA GLN A 119 14.54 -0.67 -11.53
C GLN A 119 14.43 -2.21 -11.48
N PRO A 120 13.90 -2.80 -10.39
CA PRO A 120 13.78 -4.24 -10.30
C PRO A 120 12.63 -4.73 -11.18
N ILE A 121 12.71 -6.00 -11.61
CA ILE A 121 11.55 -6.69 -12.19
C ILE A 121 10.57 -6.99 -11.06
N VAL A 122 9.29 -6.73 -11.34
CA VAL A 122 8.20 -6.95 -10.41
C VAL A 122 7.21 -7.93 -11.00
N SER A 123 6.78 -8.89 -10.18
CA SER A 123 5.73 -9.84 -10.50
C SER A 123 4.75 -9.90 -9.34
N GLY A 124 3.46 -9.99 -9.65
CA GLY A 124 2.40 -10.04 -8.64
C GLY A 124 1.97 -8.66 -8.14
N ASN A 125 1.57 -8.59 -6.87
CA ASN A 125 0.90 -7.44 -6.27
C ASN A 125 1.89 -6.47 -5.62
N GLU A 126 2.90 -6.04 -6.37
CA GLU A 126 3.88 -5.06 -5.91
C GLU A 126 3.92 -3.88 -6.89
N ALA A 127 4.13 -2.67 -6.39
CA ALA A 127 4.44 -1.49 -7.20
C ALA A 127 5.91 -1.11 -7.06
N ILE A 128 6.44 -0.41 -8.06
CA ILE A 128 7.75 0.23 -7.97
C ILE A 128 7.53 1.72 -7.73
N THR A 129 8.26 2.29 -6.76
CA THR A 129 8.41 3.73 -6.65
C THR A 129 9.89 4.10 -6.58
N VAL A 130 10.19 5.35 -6.93
CA VAL A 130 11.52 5.94 -6.83
C VAL A 130 11.57 6.82 -5.60
N ILE A 131 12.62 6.67 -4.80
CA ILE A 131 12.91 7.56 -3.67
C ILE A 131 14.18 8.32 -4.01
N GLU A 132 14.11 9.63 -3.90
CA GLU A 132 15.27 10.52 -3.97
C GLU A 132 15.65 10.93 -2.54
N ILE A 133 16.88 10.62 -2.14
CA ILE A 133 17.40 10.96 -0.83
C ILE A 133 18.54 11.95 -1.02
N ILE A 134 18.42 13.12 -0.40
CA ILE A 134 19.38 14.21 -0.51
C ILE A 134 20.00 14.44 0.86
N ASN A 135 21.30 14.18 0.99
CA ASN A 135 22.05 14.50 2.20
C ASN A 135 22.61 15.93 2.11
N LYS A 136 22.03 16.86 2.87
CA LYS A 136 22.53 18.24 2.99
C LYS A 136 23.35 18.47 4.27
N ALA A 137 23.66 17.41 5.01
CA ALA A 137 24.41 17.53 6.25
C ALA A 137 25.91 17.55 5.95
N GLY A 138 26.62 18.52 6.53
CA GLY A 138 28.08 18.64 6.45
C GLY A 138 28.86 17.65 7.33
N SER A 139 28.21 16.59 7.81
CA SER A 139 28.81 15.55 8.65
C SER A 139 27.97 14.28 8.63
N ILE A 140 28.59 13.14 8.95
CA ILE A 140 27.88 11.90 9.23
C ILE A 140 27.13 12.11 10.56
N GLY A 141 25.82 12.32 10.48
CA GLY A 141 24.98 12.35 11.68
C GLY A 141 25.07 11.02 12.41
N SER A 142 25.38 11.04 13.70
CA SER A 142 25.13 9.89 14.58
C SER A 142 23.63 9.84 14.86
N VAL A 143 23.00 8.69 14.62
CA VAL A 143 21.67 8.41 15.14
C VAL A 143 21.86 8.26 16.65
N SER A 144 21.39 9.26 17.40
CA SER A 144 21.30 9.19 18.87
C SER A 144 20.02 8.50 19.31
#